data_AF-A0A519GYQ3-F1
#
_entry.id   AF-A0A519GYQ3-F1
#
_cell.length_a   1.000
_cell.length_b   1.000
_cell.length_c   1.000
_cell.angle_alpha   90.00
_cell.angle_beta   90.00
_cell.angle_gamma   90.00
#
_symmetry.space_group_name_H-M   'P 1'
#
loop_
_entity.id
_entity.type
_entity.pdbx_description
1 polymer ?
#
loop_
_entity_poly.entity_id
_entity_poly.type
_entity_poly.pdbx_seq_one_letter_code
_entity_poly.pdbx_strand_id
1 'polypeptide(L)'
;MNGSDSLPRSQFFRHQAWSWIKRGIGAVFLALVVVMIVRYARTVDWDEVWASVRALPASVLLQAAAFTALSYLLYSCIDLFGRWYTGHEVPPRRVMQIAFTSYAFNLNMGSMVGGIGMRLRLYLALGVGGADVARIVTLSMVTNWLGALALAGAFFAFSPLALPPSWRLDGDGLQMLGVVFLVVVLAYLA
;
A
#
# COMPACT_ATOMS: atom_id res chain seq x y z
N MET A 1 20.88 55.12 24.07
CA MET A 1 20.27 53.98 24.80
C MET A 1 19.32 53.32 23.82
N ASN A 2 19.78 52.47 22.92
CA ASN A 2 20.25 51.07 23.05
C ASN A 2 19.09 50.08 23.12
N GLY A 3 18.97 49.20 22.12
CA GLY A 3 17.91 48.19 22.03
C GLY A 3 17.81 47.58 20.64
N SER A 4 18.88 46.91 20.19
CA SER A 4 18.88 46.07 19.00
C SER A 4 17.95 44.87 19.18
N ASP A 5 16.82 44.85 18.46
CA ASP A 5 15.95 43.68 18.33
C ASP A 5 16.64 42.58 17.50
N SER A 6 17.48 41.80 18.15
CA SER A 6 18.06 40.59 17.60
C SER A 6 17.07 39.43 17.77
N LEU A 7 16.40 39.05 16.67
CA LEU A 7 15.59 37.82 16.62
C LEU A 7 16.43 36.59 17.02
N PRO A 8 15.90 35.66 17.84
CA PRO A 8 16.66 34.56 18.40
C PRO A 8 17.03 33.51 17.34
N ARG A 9 18.34 33.39 17.04
CA ARG A 9 18.97 32.42 16.11
C ARG A 9 18.79 30.93 16.50
N SER A 10 18.12 30.62 17.62
CA SER A 10 18.08 29.27 18.21
C SER A 10 16.98 28.35 17.67
N GLN A 11 16.00 28.86 16.91
CA GLN A 11 14.92 28.01 16.36
C GLN A 11 15.30 27.27 15.07
N PHE A 12 16.26 27.78 14.29
CA PHE A 12 16.66 27.16 13.02
C PHE A 12 17.45 25.84 13.19
N PHE A 13 18.31 25.75 14.21
CA PHE A 13 19.18 24.57 14.39
C PHE A 13 18.44 23.32 14.88
N ARG A 14 17.32 23.47 15.62
CA ARG A 14 16.48 22.34 16.08
C ARG A 14 15.78 21.61 14.93
N HIS A 15 15.31 22.33 13.91
CA HIS A 15 14.70 21.72 12.74
C HIS A 15 15.73 20.99 11.84
N GLN A 16 16.94 21.53 11.75
CA GLN A 16 18.00 20.92 10.94
C GLN A 16 18.50 19.61 11.56
N ALA A 17 18.86 19.59 12.85
CA ALA A 17 19.32 18.38 13.54
C ALA A 17 18.29 17.25 13.52
N TRP A 18 16.99 17.58 13.66
CA TRP A 18 15.90 16.60 13.56
C TRP A 18 15.78 15.98 12.16
N SER A 19 16.03 16.74 11.10
CA SER A 19 16.03 16.20 9.73
C SER A 19 17.21 15.25 9.47
N TRP A 20 18.39 15.52 10.04
CA TRP A 20 19.56 14.63 9.96
C TRP A 20 19.36 13.35 10.77
N ILE A 21 18.76 13.42 11.96
CA ILE A 21 18.42 12.23 12.75
C ILE A 21 17.43 11.34 11.98
N LYS A 22 16.36 11.91 11.41
CA LYS A 22 15.40 11.15 10.58
C LYS A 22 16.07 10.49 9.38
N ARG A 23 16.99 11.19 8.70
CA ARG A 23 17.78 10.64 7.59
C ARG A 23 18.70 9.53 8.05
N GLY A 24 19.36 9.68 9.19
CA GLY A 24 20.21 8.66 9.80
C GLY A 24 19.44 7.38 10.13
N ILE A 25 18.26 7.50 10.75
CA ILE A 25 17.39 6.36 11.03
C ILE A 25 16.98 5.66 9.73
N GLY A 26 16.56 6.41 8.72
CA GLY A 26 16.21 5.85 7.41
C GLY A 26 17.37 5.13 6.74
N ALA A 27 18.58 5.69 6.81
CA ALA A 27 19.79 5.09 6.25
C ALA A 27 20.19 3.80 6.99
N VAL A 28 20.14 3.79 8.32
CA VAL A 28 20.41 2.58 9.13
C VAL A 28 19.37 1.51 8.83
N PHE A 29 18.09 1.87 8.77
CA PHE A 29 17.03 0.93 8.41
C PHE A 29 17.25 0.33 7.02
N LEU A 30 17.55 1.17 6.01
CA LEU A 30 17.87 0.72 4.66
C LEU A 30 19.09 -0.21 4.65
N ALA A 31 20.15 0.13 5.38
CA ALA A 31 21.34 -0.70 5.50
C ALA A 31 21.01 -2.06 6.14
N LEU A 32 20.20 -2.10 7.19
CA LEU A 32 19.74 -3.34 7.81
C LEU A 32 18.94 -4.21 6.82
N VAL A 33 18.00 -3.62 6.08
CA VAL A 33 17.22 -4.32 5.06
C VAL A 33 18.15 -4.89 3.97
N VAL A 34 19.09 -4.11 3.46
CA VAL A 34 20.05 -4.56 2.45
C VAL A 34 20.92 -5.69 2.99
N VAL A 35 21.46 -5.57 4.21
CA VAL A 35 22.26 -6.62 4.84
C VAL A 35 21.45 -7.90 5.02
N MET A 36 20.18 -7.78 5.43
CA MET A 36 19.29 -8.93 5.57
C MET A 36 19.02 -9.61 4.22
N ILE A 37 18.69 -8.84 3.19
CA ILE A 37 18.49 -9.35 1.83
C ILE A 37 19.75 -10.03 1.32
N VAL A 38 20.93 -9.42 1.46
CA VAL A 38 22.21 -10.00 0.99
C VAL A 38 22.54 -11.28 1.75
N ARG A 39 22.29 -11.34 3.07
CA ARG A 39 22.51 -12.55 3.86
C ARG A 39 21.63 -13.70 3.37
N TYR A 40 20.33 -13.46 3.18
CA TYR A 40 19.42 -14.49 2.66
C TYR A 40 19.70 -14.85 1.20
N ALA A 41 20.01 -13.87 0.35
CA ALA A 41 20.35 -14.07 -1.06
C ALA A 41 21.60 -14.95 -1.25
N ARG A 42 22.55 -14.90 -0.31
CA ARG A 42 23.76 -15.75 -0.32
C ARG A 42 23.50 -17.20 0.12
N THR A 43 22.39 -17.46 0.81
CA THR A 43 21.98 -18.82 1.20
C THR A 43 21.12 -19.51 0.15
N VAL A 44 20.71 -18.78 -0.89
CA VAL A 44 19.88 -19.30 -1.98
C VAL A 44 20.78 -19.88 -3.07
N ASP A 45 20.46 -21.10 -3.49
CA ASP A 45 21.04 -21.70 -4.70
C ASP A 45 20.38 -21.08 -5.94
N TRP A 46 21.12 -20.23 -6.64
CA TRP A 46 20.61 -19.50 -7.80
C TRP A 46 20.36 -20.41 -9.01
N ASP A 47 21.06 -21.54 -9.11
CA ASP A 47 20.83 -22.50 -10.20
C ASP A 47 19.50 -23.21 -10.01
N GLU A 48 19.17 -23.58 -8.77
CA GLU A 48 17.86 -24.15 -8.42
C GLU A 48 16.72 -23.14 -8.63
N VAL A 49 16.93 -21.86 -8.31
CA VAL A 49 15.95 -20.80 -8.60
C VAL A 49 15.67 -20.70 -10.09
N TRP A 50 16.71 -20.68 -10.93
CA TRP A 50 16.52 -20.59 -12.38
C TRP A 50 15.94 -21.85 -13.00
N ALA A 51 16.26 -23.03 -12.45
CA ALA A 51 15.61 -24.28 -12.84
C ALA A 51 14.11 -24.23 -12.50
N SER A 52 13.77 -23.80 -11.29
CA SER A 52 12.39 -23.65 -10.83
C SER A 52 11.59 -22.66 -11.67
N VAL A 53 12.17 -21.50 -11.99
CA VAL A 53 11.52 -20.49 -12.85
C VAL A 53 11.26 -21.02 -14.25
N ARG A 54 12.21 -21.79 -14.82
CA ARG A 54 12.06 -22.41 -16.15
C ARG A 54 11.08 -23.58 -16.14
N ALA A 55 10.94 -24.27 -15.01
CA ALA A 55 9.99 -25.37 -14.83
C ALA A 55 8.55 -24.90 -14.61
N LEU A 56 8.31 -23.59 -14.39
CA LEU A 56 6.96 -23.06 -14.21
C LEU A 56 6.11 -23.31 -15.48
N PRO A 57 4.98 -24.02 -15.37
CA PRO A 57 4.13 -24.27 -16.52
C PRO A 57 3.47 -22.97 -16.99
N ALA A 58 3.32 -22.83 -18.31
CA ALA A 58 2.71 -21.64 -18.92
C ALA A 58 1.28 -21.37 -18.40
N SER A 59 0.55 -22.41 -17.97
CA SER A 59 -0.76 -22.27 -17.33
C SER A 59 -0.72 -21.48 -16.03
N VAL A 60 0.31 -21.69 -15.20
CA VAL A 60 0.50 -20.95 -13.94
C VAL A 60 0.86 -19.50 -14.24
N LEU A 61 1.73 -19.23 -15.23
CA LEU A 61 2.03 -17.86 -15.66
C LEU A 61 0.77 -17.15 -16.18
N LEU A 62 -0.06 -17.83 -16.97
CA LEU A 62 -1.29 -17.26 -17.51
C LEU A 62 -2.30 -16.95 -16.39
N GLN A 63 -2.47 -17.86 -15.43
CA GLN A 63 -3.33 -17.63 -14.26
C GLN A 63 -2.81 -16.45 -13.42
N ALA A 64 -1.52 -16.39 -13.14
CA ALA A 64 -0.90 -15.28 -12.41
C ALA A 64 -1.10 -13.94 -13.13
N ALA A 65 -0.92 -13.92 -14.47
CA ALA A 65 -1.18 -12.74 -15.29
C ALA A 65 -2.67 -12.34 -15.27
N ALA A 66 -3.58 -13.31 -15.35
CA ALA A 66 -5.02 -13.06 -15.27
C ALA A 66 -5.44 -12.50 -13.90
N PHE A 67 -4.95 -13.06 -12.79
CA PHE A 67 -5.18 -12.53 -11.45
C PHE A 67 -4.58 -11.14 -11.27
N THR A 68 -3.41 -10.88 -11.84
CA THR A 68 -2.79 -9.54 -11.84
C THR A 68 -3.67 -8.55 -12.59
N ALA A 69 -4.11 -8.89 -13.81
CA ALA A 69 -5.01 -8.05 -14.59
C ALA A 69 -6.34 -7.79 -13.86
N LEU A 70 -6.92 -8.81 -13.23
CA LEU A 70 -8.14 -8.70 -12.44
C LEU A 70 -7.94 -7.79 -11.21
N SER A 71 -6.81 -7.90 -10.51
CA SER A 71 -6.48 -7.03 -9.37
C SER A 71 -6.43 -5.56 -9.80
N TYR A 72 -5.75 -5.26 -10.91
CA TYR A 72 -5.69 -3.91 -11.47
C TYR A 72 -7.06 -3.40 -11.95
N LEU A 73 -7.88 -4.28 -12.53
CA LEU A 73 -9.23 -3.95 -12.97
C LEU A 73 -10.11 -3.59 -11.76
N LEU A 74 -10.16 -4.45 -10.74
CA LEU A 74 -10.91 -4.22 -9.50
C LEU A 74 -10.48 -2.91 -8.84
N TYR A 75 -9.17 -2.66 -8.75
CA TYR A 75 -8.65 -1.41 -8.20
C TYR A 75 -9.10 -0.19 -9.03
N SER A 76 -9.10 -0.30 -10.36
CA SER A 76 -9.56 0.76 -11.25
C SER A 76 -11.07 1.02 -11.13
N CYS A 77 -11.87 -0.02 -10.86
CA CYS A 77 -13.31 0.13 -10.59
C CYS A 77 -13.58 0.97 -9.33
N ILE A 78 -12.70 0.91 -8.32
CA ILE A 78 -12.82 1.74 -7.12
C ILE A 78 -12.67 3.23 -7.47
N ASP A 79 -11.70 3.60 -8.31
CA ASP A 79 -11.53 4.98 -8.75
C ASP A 79 -12.69 5.44 -9.67
N LEU A 80 -13.28 4.53 -10.46
CA LEU A 80 -14.51 4.82 -11.21
C LEU A 80 -15.72 5.07 -10.30
N PHE A 81 -15.84 4.32 -9.21
CA PHE A 81 -16.86 4.57 -8.20
C PHE A 81 -16.59 5.91 -7.49
N GLY A 82 -15.33 6.22 -7.18
CA GLY A 82 -14.90 7.53 -6.67
C GLY A 82 -15.24 8.68 -7.62
N ARG A 83 -15.15 8.46 -8.93
CA ARG A 83 -15.62 9.41 -9.94
C ARG A 83 -17.12 9.63 -9.86
N TRP A 84 -17.91 8.57 -9.80
CA TRP A 84 -19.36 8.70 -9.66
C TRP A 84 -19.74 9.44 -8.36
N TYR A 85 -19.03 9.14 -7.26
CA TYR A 85 -19.23 9.76 -5.95
C TYR A 85 -18.86 11.25 -5.92
N THR A 86 -17.79 11.65 -6.60
CA THR A 86 -17.33 13.06 -6.63
C THR A 86 -17.94 13.88 -7.76
N GLY A 87 -18.63 13.24 -8.72
CA GLY A 87 -19.32 13.91 -9.82
C GLY A 87 -18.41 14.58 -10.86
N HIS A 88 -17.10 14.28 -10.87
CA HIS A 88 -16.17 14.95 -11.76
C HIS A 88 -16.24 14.43 -13.22
N GLU A 89 -16.02 15.33 -14.18
CA GLU A 89 -16.29 15.08 -15.61
C GLU A 89 -15.17 14.33 -16.36
N VAL A 90 -14.10 13.91 -15.68
CA VAL A 90 -12.99 13.19 -16.33
C VAL A 90 -13.51 11.92 -17.00
N PRO A 91 -13.17 11.65 -18.28
CA PRO A 91 -13.62 10.46 -18.98
C PRO A 91 -13.22 9.16 -18.24
N PRO A 92 -14.10 8.14 -18.19
CA PRO A 92 -13.86 6.91 -17.43
C PRO A 92 -12.57 6.19 -17.86
N ARG A 93 -12.23 6.24 -19.15
CA ARG A 93 -10.98 5.68 -19.67
C ARG A 93 -9.74 6.35 -19.08
N ARG A 94 -9.76 7.68 -18.87
CA ARG A 94 -8.65 8.41 -18.24
C ARG A 94 -8.56 8.08 -16.75
N VAL A 95 -9.70 7.98 -16.07
CA VAL A 95 -9.75 7.53 -14.66
C VAL A 95 -9.11 6.16 -14.48
N MET A 96 -9.47 5.18 -15.33
CA MET A 96 -8.83 3.86 -15.31
C MET A 96 -7.33 3.92 -15.56
N GLN A 97 -6.85 4.74 -16.51
CA GLN A 97 -5.41 4.91 -16.76
C GLN A 97 -4.67 5.52 -15.56
N ILE A 98 -5.26 6.52 -14.91
CA ILE A 98 -4.70 7.15 -13.70
C ILE A 98 -4.65 6.14 -12.56
N ALA A 99 -5.74 5.38 -12.35
CA ALA A 99 -5.82 4.36 -11.31
C ALA A 99 -4.79 3.25 -11.54
N PHE A 100 -4.69 2.74 -12.77
CA PHE A 100 -3.71 1.74 -13.19
C PHE A 100 -2.28 2.22 -12.93
N THR A 101 -1.94 3.42 -13.42
CA THR A 101 -0.60 4.00 -13.26
C THR A 101 -0.28 4.23 -11.79
N SER A 102 -1.21 4.82 -11.04
CA SER A 102 -1.03 5.08 -9.60
C SER A 102 -0.89 3.78 -8.81
N TYR A 103 -1.59 2.71 -9.18
CA TYR A 103 -1.46 1.40 -8.54
C TYR A 103 -0.10 0.75 -8.83
N ALA A 104 0.37 0.80 -10.09
CA ALA A 104 1.70 0.31 -10.45
C ALA A 104 2.80 1.05 -9.68
N PHE A 105 2.72 2.39 -9.61
CA PHE A 105 3.67 3.18 -8.83
C PHE A 105 3.53 2.95 -7.33
N ASN A 106 2.32 2.77 -6.81
CA ASN A 106 2.07 2.44 -5.40
C ASN A 106 2.79 1.14 -4.99
N LEU A 107 2.77 0.12 -5.84
CA LEU A 107 3.42 -1.17 -5.55
C LEU A 107 4.96 -1.10 -5.63
N ASN A 108 5.52 -0.18 -6.43
CA ASN A 108 6.97 -0.08 -6.63
C ASN A 108 7.65 1.00 -5.78
N MET A 109 6.98 2.12 -5.54
CA MET A 109 7.51 3.30 -4.85
C MET A 109 6.80 3.61 -3.52
N GLY A 110 5.79 2.80 -3.16
CA GLY A 110 5.00 2.97 -1.95
C GLY A 110 3.84 3.96 -2.09
N SER A 111 2.98 4.01 -1.07
CA SER A 111 1.71 4.72 -1.10
C SER A 111 1.80 6.23 -1.11
N MET A 112 2.80 6.81 -0.42
CA MET A 112 2.95 8.26 -0.35
C MET A 112 3.35 8.86 -1.71
N VAL A 113 4.37 8.29 -2.36
CA VAL A 113 4.90 8.80 -3.63
C VAL A 113 4.07 8.28 -4.80
N GLY A 114 3.86 6.96 -4.86
CA GLY A 114 3.29 6.29 -6.01
C GLY A 114 1.77 6.25 -6.04
N GLY A 115 1.11 6.08 -4.88
CA GLY A 115 -0.35 6.04 -4.79
C GLY A 115 -0.97 7.44 -4.75
N ILE A 116 -0.72 8.16 -3.64
CA ILE A 116 -1.35 9.45 -3.34
C ILE A 116 -0.75 10.56 -4.23
N GLY A 117 0.57 10.63 -4.30
CA GLY A 117 1.29 11.68 -5.06
C GLY A 117 0.98 11.67 -6.56
N MET A 118 1.04 10.51 -7.21
CA MET A 118 0.72 10.39 -8.64
C MET A 118 -0.75 10.71 -8.93
N ARG A 119 -1.67 10.18 -8.10
CA ARG A 119 -3.10 10.43 -8.26
C ARG A 119 -3.40 11.93 -8.12
N LEU A 120 -2.87 12.60 -7.09
CA LEU A 120 -2.97 14.06 -6.94
C LEU A 120 -2.43 14.80 -8.16
N ARG A 121 -1.22 14.50 -8.61
CA ARG A 121 -0.61 15.20 -9.75
C ARG A 121 -1.41 15.04 -11.04
N LEU A 122 -1.87 13.82 -11.34
CA LEU A 122 -2.58 13.51 -12.57
C LEU A 122 -4.00 14.09 -12.59
N TYR A 123 -4.73 14.02 -11.46
CA TYR A 123 -6.07 14.60 -11.39
C TYR A 123 -6.05 16.14 -11.33
N LEU A 124 -5.10 16.75 -10.63
CA LEU A 124 -4.92 18.21 -10.64
C LEU A 124 -4.56 18.72 -12.04
N ALA A 125 -3.73 18.00 -12.79
CA ALA A 125 -3.42 18.32 -14.18
C ALA A 125 -4.64 18.24 -15.12
N LEU A 126 -5.69 17.53 -14.71
CA LEU A 126 -6.97 17.43 -15.42
C LEU A 126 -8.03 18.39 -14.89
N GLY A 127 -7.68 19.30 -13.96
CA GLY A 127 -8.57 20.32 -13.43
C GLY A 127 -9.52 19.84 -12.32
N VAL A 128 -9.34 18.63 -11.77
CA VAL A 128 -10.13 18.15 -10.64
C VAL A 128 -9.65 18.82 -9.35
N GLY A 129 -10.57 19.34 -8.55
CA GLY A 129 -10.25 20.00 -7.28
C GLY A 129 -9.54 19.07 -6.30
N GLY A 130 -8.54 19.58 -5.57
CA GLY A 130 -7.76 18.77 -4.62
C GLY A 130 -8.59 18.08 -3.54
N ALA A 131 -9.71 18.69 -3.13
CA ALA A 131 -10.66 18.10 -2.18
C ALA A 131 -11.34 16.84 -2.74
N ASP A 132 -11.71 16.84 -4.03
CA ASP A 132 -12.31 15.67 -4.67
C ASP A 132 -11.28 14.56 -4.88
N VAL A 133 -10.04 14.91 -5.22
CA VAL A 133 -8.96 13.91 -5.28
C VAL A 133 -8.69 13.29 -3.92
N ALA A 134 -8.71 14.08 -2.84
CA ALA A 134 -8.56 13.58 -1.48
C ALA A 134 -9.71 12.62 -1.09
N ARG A 135 -10.95 12.92 -1.51
CA ARG A 135 -12.10 12.01 -1.33
C ARG A 135 -11.90 10.69 -2.07
N ILE A 136 -11.48 10.75 -3.34
CA ILE A 136 -11.19 9.55 -4.15
C ILE A 136 -10.07 8.73 -3.49
N VAL A 137 -8.96 9.37 -3.12
CA VAL A 137 -7.83 8.72 -2.43
C VAL A 137 -8.29 8.05 -1.14
N THR A 138 -9.03 8.76 -0.29
CA THR A 138 -9.51 8.24 0.99
C THR A 138 -10.43 7.06 0.78
N LEU A 139 -11.36 7.17 -0.17
CA LEU A 139 -12.26 6.07 -0.53
C LEU A 139 -11.48 4.85 -1.03
N SER A 140 -10.51 5.02 -1.95
CA SER A 140 -9.71 3.88 -2.42
C SER A 140 -8.89 3.25 -1.30
N MET A 141 -8.36 4.04 -0.35
CA MET A 141 -7.65 3.51 0.81
C MET A 141 -8.60 2.67 1.67
N VAL A 142 -9.73 3.25 2.08
CA VAL A 142 -10.70 2.60 2.96
C VAL A 142 -11.23 1.32 2.32
N THR A 143 -11.67 1.36 1.07
CA THR A 143 -12.17 0.18 0.35
C THR A 143 -11.09 -0.90 0.21
N ASN A 144 -9.84 -0.52 -0.08
CA ASN A 144 -8.74 -1.49 -0.18
C ASN A 144 -8.46 -2.19 1.17
N TRP A 145 -8.38 -1.42 2.26
CA TRP A 145 -8.17 -1.97 3.61
C TRP A 145 -9.35 -2.82 4.07
N LEU A 146 -10.58 -2.40 3.81
CA LEU A 146 -11.77 -3.19 4.09
C LEU A 146 -11.79 -4.49 3.29
N GLY A 147 -11.40 -4.47 2.02
CA GLY A 147 -11.24 -5.68 1.22
C GLY A 147 -10.20 -6.64 1.81
N ALA A 148 -9.05 -6.11 2.25
CA ALA A 148 -8.02 -6.91 2.93
C ALA A 148 -8.52 -7.48 4.26
N LEU A 149 -9.22 -6.70 5.08
CA LEU A 149 -9.83 -7.15 6.33
C LEU A 149 -10.93 -8.19 6.11
N ALA A 150 -11.76 -8.02 5.09
CA ALA A 150 -12.81 -8.98 4.72
C ALA A 150 -12.20 -10.31 4.28
N LEU A 151 -11.17 -10.27 3.42
CA LEU A 151 -10.46 -11.47 2.97
C LEU A 151 -9.75 -12.15 4.13
N ALA A 152 -8.97 -11.42 4.93
CA ALA A 152 -8.28 -11.97 6.10
C ALA A 152 -9.28 -12.54 7.12
N GLY A 153 -10.38 -11.81 7.36
CA GLY A 153 -11.46 -12.22 8.25
C GLY A 153 -12.12 -13.52 7.81
N ALA A 154 -12.48 -13.61 6.53
CA ALA A 154 -13.03 -14.83 5.94
C ALA A 154 -12.03 -15.99 6.00
N PHE A 155 -10.76 -15.76 5.65
CA PHE A 155 -9.72 -16.79 5.72
C PHE A 155 -9.57 -17.33 7.15
N PHE A 156 -9.43 -16.46 8.14
CA PHE A 156 -9.25 -16.89 9.53
C PHE A 156 -10.50 -17.52 10.14
N ALA A 157 -11.71 -17.09 9.72
CA ALA A 157 -12.96 -17.67 10.21
C ALA A 157 -13.25 -19.05 9.59
N PHE A 158 -13.02 -19.23 8.29
CA PHE A 158 -13.41 -20.45 7.55
C PHE A 158 -12.28 -21.48 7.40
N SER A 159 -11.02 -21.08 7.48
CA SER A 159 -9.86 -21.97 7.36
C SER A 159 -8.86 -21.66 8.47
N PRO A 160 -9.01 -22.28 9.67
CA PRO A 160 -8.02 -22.13 10.72
C PRO A 160 -6.68 -22.64 10.19
N LEU A 161 -5.76 -21.72 9.94
CA LEU A 161 -4.41 -22.05 9.53
C LEU A 161 -3.85 -23.02 10.58
N ALA A 162 -3.39 -24.19 10.14
CA ALA A 162 -2.61 -25.08 10.98
C ALA A 162 -1.29 -24.38 11.29
N LEU A 163 -1.30 -23.55 12.33
CA LEU A 163 -0.13 -22.83 12.79
C LEU A 163 0.91 -23.85 13.29
N PRO A 164 2.21 -23.63 13.04
CA PRO A 164 3.25 -24.49 13.58
C PRO A 164 3.09 -24.63 15.11
N PRO A 165 3.36 -25.80 15.70
CA PRO A 165 3.15 -26.07 17.14
C PRO A 165 3.88 -25.11 18.09
N SER A 166 4.84 -24.32 17.58
CA SER A 166 5.64 -23.35 18.32
C SER A 166 4.97 -21.98 18.50
N TRP A 167 3.82 -21.72 17.85
CA TRP A 167 3.07 -20.48 18.05
C TRP A 167 2.03 -20.62 19.16
N ARG A 168 1.99 -19.64 20.08
CA ARG A 168 1.02 -19.56 21.19
C ARG A 168 -0.39 -19.12 20.77
N LEU A 169 -0.64 -19.00 19.46
CA LEU A 169 -1.95 -18.63 18.91
C LEU A 169 -2.66 -19.93 18.51
N ASP A 170 -3.57 -20.37 19.36
CA ASP A 170 -4.45 -21.50 19.07
C ASP A 170 -5.43 -21.11 17.93
N GLY A 171 -5.96 -22.10 17.22
CA GLY A 171 -6.90 -21.88 16.10
C GLY A 171 -8.11 -21.02 16.47
N ASP A 172 -8.57 -21.13 17.72
CA ASP A 172 -9.69 -20.38 18.27
C ASP A 172 -9.42 -18.87 18.36
N GLY A 173 -8.19 -18.48 18.74
CA GLY A 173 -7.78 -17.08 18.80
C GLY A 173 -7.71 -16.45 17.41
N LEU A 174 -7.27 -17.22 16.42
CA LEU A 174 -7.22 -16.77 15.02
C LEU A 174 -8.63 -16.61 14.44
N GLN A 175 -9.54 -17.54 14.75
CA GLN A 175 -10.95 -17.44 14.36
C GLN A 175 -11.65 -16.23 15.00
N MET A 176 -11.44 -15.96 16.29
CA MET A 176 -11.98 -14.76 16.95
C MET A 176 -11.48 -13.48 16.27
N LEU A 177 -10.20 -13.40 15.93
CA LEU A 177 -9.64 -12.27 15.19
C LEU A 177 -10.32 -12.12 13.81
N GLY A 178 -10.56 -13.24 13.13
CA GLY A 178 -11.27 -13.27 11.86
C GLY A 178 -12.69 -12.72 11.96
N VAL A 179 -13.44 -13.13 12.98
CA VAL A 179 -14.79 -12.62 13.28
C VAL A 179 -14.75 -11.12 13.57
N VAL A 180 -13.79 -10.64 14.36
CA VAL A 180 -13.64 -9.20 14.64
C VAL A 180 -13.42 -8.41 13.35
N PHE A 181 -12.56 -8.89 12.43
CA PHE A 181 -12.37 -8.23 11.13
C PHE A 181 -13.64 -8.19 10.29
N LEU A 182 -14.42 -9.28 10.27
CA LEU A 182 -15.71 -9.31 9.57
C LEU A 182 -16.73 -8.35 10.19
N VAL A 183 -16.80 -8.27 11.53
CA VAL A 183 -17.68 -7.32 12.22
C VAL A 183 -17.32 -5.87 11.89
N VAL A 184 -16.03 -5.54 11.86
CA VAL A 184 -15.58 -4.19 11.45
C VAL A 184 -16.01 -3.86 10.02
N VAL A 185 -15.89 -4.82 9.10
CA VAL A 185 -16.32 -4.64 7.71
C VAL A 185 -17.84 -4.47 7.62
N LEU A 186 -18.62 -5.29 8.33
CA LEU A 186 -20.08 -5.20 8.35
C LEU A 186 -20.57 -3.90 8.98
N ALA A 187 -19.94 -3.46 10.08
CA ALA A 187 -20.26 -2.19 10.74
C ALA A 187 -19.98 -0.96 9.87
N TYR A 188 -19.00 -1.05 8.96
CA TYR A 188 -18.75 0.02 7.99
C TYR A 188 -19.81 0.05 6.86
N LEU A 189 -20.38 -1.11 6.52
CA LEU A 189 -21.37 -1.24 5.44
C LEU A 189 -22.82 -0.97 5.87
N ALA A 190 -23.09 -1.00 7.18
CA ALA A 190 -24.39 -0.74 7.79
C ALA A 190 -24.68 0.76 7.94
#